data_AF-A0A4Z0QRH9-F1
#
_entry.id   AF-A0A4Z0QRH9-F1
#
_cell.length_a   1.000
_cell.length_b   1.000
_cell.length_c   1.000
_cell.angle_alpha   90.00
_cell.angle_beta   90.00
_cell.angle_gamma   90.00
#
_symmetry.space_group_name_H-M   'P 1'
#
loop_
_entity.id
_entity.type
_entity.pdbx_description
1 polymer ?
#
loop_
_entity_poly.entity_id
_entity_poly.type
_entity_poly.pdbx_seq_one_letter_code
_entity_poly.pdbx_strand_id
1 'polypeptide(L)' 'MNKETTNPGYINKNKQMNFGRTEEQGIDHGQWFYTIECQNCNFKFKANGTDIWQRKCSNCQGGQP' A
#
# COMPACT_ATOMS: atom_id res chain seq x y z
N MET A 1 -15.28 -6.16 12.17
CA MET A 1 -15.06 -4.92 11.40
C MET A 1 -14.27 -5.28 10.15
N ASN A 2 -14.89 -5.24 8.97
CA ASN A 2 -14.15 -5.20 7.71
C ASN A 2 -13.40 -3.87 7.67
N LYS A 3 -12.09 -3.88 7.98
CA LYS A 3 -11.28 -2.69 7.78
C LYS A 3 -11.13 -2.50 6.27
N GLU A 4 -11.72 -1.44 5.73
CA GLU A 4 -11.47 -1.04 4.34
C GLU A 4 -9.97 -0.87 4.13
N THR A 5 -9.48 -1.35 2.99
CA THR A 5 -8.04 -1.45 2.71
C THR A 5 -7.37 -0.08 2.62
N THR A 6 -8.15 0.93 2.23
CA THR A 6 -7.75 2.34 2.10
C THR A 6 -7.70 3.10 3.42
N ASN A 7 -8.24 2.54 4.51
CA ASN A 7 -8.18 3.20 5.81
C ASN A 7 -6.75 3.18 6.39
N PRO A 8 -6.27 4.30 6.93
CA PRO A 8 -5.02 4.34 7.69
C PRO A 8 -5.00 3.28 8.79
N GLY A 9 -3.86 2.59 8.95
CA GLY A 9 -3.68 1.50 9.89
C GLY A 9 -4.19 0.13 9.40
N TYR A 10 -4.72 0.03 8.18
CA TYR A 10 -4.91 -1.28 7.55
C TYR A 10 -3.55 -1.95 7.30
N ILE A 11 -3.42 -3.21 7.72
CA ILE A 11 -2.22 -4.03 7.48
C ILE A 11 -2.63 -5.19 6.56
N ASN A 12 -1.96 -5.32 5.42
CA ASN A 12 -2.24 -6.39 4.48
C ASN A 12 -1.55 -7.71 4.86
N LYS A 13 -1.87 -8.80 4.13
CA LYS A 13 -1.30 -10.14 4.37
C LYS A 13 0.23 -10.22 4.25
N ASN A 14 0.87 -9.22 3.63
CA ASN A 14 2.30 -9.14 3.42
C ASN A 14 3.01 -8.29 4.51
N LYS A 15 2.33 -7.98 5.62
CA LYS A 15 2.85 -7.14 6.73
C LYS A 15 3.24 -5.74 6.27
N GLN A 16 2.32 -5.05 5.61
CA GLN A 16 2.53 -3.68 5.16
C GLN A 16 1.38 -2.81 5.62
N MET A 17 1.72 -1.70 6.27
CA MET A 17 0.74 -0.78 6.83
C MET A 17 0.43 0.32 5.84
N ASN A 18 -0.86 0.56 5.61
CA ASN A 18 -1.35 1.73 4.89
C ASN A 18 -1.37 2.95 5.85
N PHE A 19 -0.74 4.05 5.46
CA PHE A 19 -0.73 5.32 6.20
C PHE A 19 -1.79 6.32 5.72
N GLY A 20 -2.50 6.00 4.63
CA GLY A 20 -3.56 6.82 4.08
C GLY A 20 -3.27 7.34 2.67
N ARG A 21 -4.27 7.99 2.11
CA ARG A 21 -4.28 8.58 0.77
C ARG A 21 -3.31 9.75 0.69
N THR A 22 -2.57 9.85 -0.40
CA THR A 22 -1.77 11.04 -0.73
C THR A 22 -2.62 12.07 -1.50
N GLU A 23 -1.99 13.17 -1.91
CA GLU A 23 -2.58 14.17 -2.82
C GLU A 23 -2.28 13.86 -4.30
N GLU A 24 -1.73 12.69 -4.61
CA GLU A 24 -1.36 12.29 -5.97
C GLU A 24 -2.37 11.29 -6.54
N GLN A 25 -2.83 11.55 -7.77
CA GLN A 25 -3.69 10.62 -8.49
C GLN A 25 -2.94 9.33 -8.80
N GLY A 26 -3.62 8.21 -8.60
CA GLY A 26 -3.14 6.89 -8.97
C GLY A 26 -3.19 6.69 -10.49
N ILE A 27 -2.57 5.62 -10.94
CA ILE A 27 -2.59 5.23 -12.35
C ILE A 27 -3.91 4.52 -12.70
N ASP A 28 -4.50 3.84 -11.72
CA ASP A 28 -5.79 3.18 -11.89
C ASP A 28 -6.91 4.22 -12.01
N HIS A 29 -7.88 3.96 -12.88
CA HIS A 29 -8.97 4.90 -13.19
C HIS A 29 -9.70 5.37 -11.92
N GLY A 30 -9.61 6.67 -11.64
CA GLY A 30 -10.25 7.32 -10.50
C GLY A 30 -9.63 6.99 -9.12
N GLN A 31 -8.47 6.33 -9.08
CA GLN A 31 -7.78 6.01 -7.84
C GLN A 31 -6.79 7.10 -7.42
N TRP A 32 -6.38 7.01 -6.16
CA TRP A 32 -5.31 7.82 -5.57
C TRP A 32 -4.19 6.91 -5.11
N PHE A 33 -2.99 7.44 -5.01
CA PHE A 33 -1.92 6.74 -4.33
C PHE A 33 -2.11 6.76 -2.81
N TYR A 34 -1.68 5.68 -2.17
CA TYR A 34 -1.64 5.54 -0.72
C TYR A 34 -0.20 5.27 -0.30
N THR A 35 0.24 5.90 0.80
CA THR A 35 1.55 5.62 1.38
C THR A 35 1.49 4.30 2.14
N ILE A 36 2.36 3.36 1.78
CA ILE A 36 2.48 2.06 2.42
C ILE A 36 3.90 1.90 2.96
N GLU A 37 4.03 1.36 4.17
CA GLU A 37 5.32 0.99 4.75
C GLU A 37 5.38 -0.52 4.99
N CYS A 38 6.43 -1.17 4.46
CA CYS A 38 6.70 -2.56 4.78
C CYS A 38 7.21 -2.68 6.22
N GLN A 39 6.51 -3.45 7.05
CA GLN A 39 6.86 -3.62 8.46
C GLN A 39 8.00 -4.64 8.67
N ASN A 40 8.54 -5.23 7.59
CA ASN A 40 9.71 -6.11 7.66
C ASN A 40 11.03 -5.36 7.37
N CYS A 41 11.02 -4.37 6.48
CA CYS A 41 12.23 -3.66 6.03
C CYS A 41 12.13 -2.13 6.11
N ASN A 42 11.02 -1.59 6.61
CA ASN A 42 10.72 -0.16 6.74
C ASN A 42 10.71 0.64 5.42
N PHE A 43 10.73 -0.05 4.27
CA PHE A 43 10.66 0.61 2.97
C PHE A 43 9.26 1.20 2.75
N LYS A 44 9.23 2.50 2.44
CA LYS A 44 8.01 3.25 2.10
C LYS A 44 7.85 3.33 0.60
N PHE A 45 6.63 3.07 0.12
CA PHE A 45 6.28 3.13 -1.29
C PHE A 45 4.81 3.50 -1.46
N LYS A 46 4.40 3.78 -2.70
CA LYS A 46 3.03 4.11 -3.05
C LYS A 46 2.35 2.94 -3.76
N ALA A 47 1.04 2.80 -3.57
CA ALA A 47 0.20 1.88 -4.34
C ALA A 47 -1.18 2.50 -4.59
N ASN A 48 -1.86 2.07 -5.66
CA ASN A 48 -3.25 2.42 -5.89
C ASN A 48 -4.13 1.84 -4.77
N GLY A 49 -5.26 2.49 -4.49
CA GLY A 49 -6.26 2.01 -3.50
C GLY A 49 -6.75 0.58 -3.78
N THR A 50 -6.92 0.25 -5.05
CA THR A 50 -7.28 -1.06 -5.62
C THR A 50 -6.26 -2.16 -5.31
N ASP A 51 -5.00 -1.82 -5.08
CA ASP A 51 -3.90 -2.78 -4.92
C ASP A 51 -3.51 -3.05 -3.47
N ILE A 52 -3.88 -2.18 -2.52
CA ILE A 52 -3.34 -2.19 -1.14
C ILE A 52 -3.40 -3.58 -0.49
N TRP A 53 -4.51 -4.32 -0.68
CA TRP A 53 -4.72 -5.64 -0.07
C TRP A 53 -3.79 -6.74 -0.60
N GLN A 54 -3.33 -6.62 -1.84
CA GLN A 54 -2.49 -7.62 -2.51
C GLN A 54 -1.04 -7.18 -2.71
N ARG A 55 -0.77 -5.88 -2.62
CA ARG A 55 0.53 -5.27 -2.88
C ARG A 55 1.64 -5.95 -2.11
N LYS A 56 2.81 -6.10 -2.72
CA LYS A 56 4.01 -6.68 -2.13
C LYS A 56 5.14 -5.64 -2.09
N CYS A 57 6.06 -5.81 -1.15
CA CYS A 57 7.18 -4.88 -0.97
C CYS A 57 8.26 -5.23 -1.98
N SER A 58 8.51 -4.34 -2.93
CA SER A 58 9.57 -4.55 -3.93
C SER A 58 10.92 -4.82 -3.28
N ASN A 59 11.27 -4.12 -2.19
CA ASN A 59 12.53 -4.33 -1.49
C ASN A 59 12.67 -5.74 -0.88
N CYS A 60 11.60 -6.29 -0.29
CA CYS A 60 11.61 -7.66 0.24
C CYS A 60 11.53 -8.74 -0.85
N GLN A 61 11.07 -8.39 -2.05
CA GLN A 61 10.92 -9.31 -3.17
C GLN A 61 12.07 -9.23 -4.18
N GLY A 62 13.21 -8.66 -3.81
CA GLY A 62 14.36 -8.56 -4.71
C GLY A 62 14.15 -7.57 -5.86
N GLY A 63 13.34 -6.53 -5.66
CA GLY A 63 13.13 -5.42 -6.59
C GLY A 63 11.99 -5.62 -7.61
N GLN A 64 11.26 -6.73 -7.56
CA GLN A 64 10.18 -6.98 -8.52
C GLN A 64 8.90 -6.22 -8.13
N PRO A 65 8.30 -5.44 -9.05
CA PRO A 65 7.06 -4.73 -8.82
C PRO A 65 5.86 -5.67 -8.68
#